data_AF-A0A952V569-F1
#
_entry.id   AF-A0A952V569-F1
#
_cell.length_a   1.000
_cell.length_b   1.000
_cell.length_c   1.000
_cell.angle_alpha   90.00
_cell.angle_beta   90.00
_cell.angle_gamma   90.00
#
_symmetry.space_group_name_H-M   'P 1'
#
loop_
_entity.id
_entity.type
_entity.pdbx_description
1 polymer ?
#
loop_
_entity_poly.entity_id
_entity_poly.type
_entity_poly.pdbx_seq_one_letter_code
_entity_poly.pdbx_strand_id
1 'polypeptide(L)'
;MNDEPHNTDETAAELERLRQENEELRTAARLREAREAMTAELTGAGARSPELLFGAVRAEIEFDGDGRPANLGDLIARLRRDFPEQFEQVPPAGHIDAGSGTSAPAAQTLTAEALARMSPAEINRLDWAEVRSALTR
;
A
#
# COMPACT_ATOMS: atom_id res chain seq x y z
N MET A 1 -7.37 -19.57 -68.57
CA MET A 1 -6.52 -19.10 -67.45
C MET A 1 -7.13 -17.80 -66.97
N ASN A 2 -7.97 -17.85 -65.93
CA ASN A 2 -8.41 -16.64 -65.25
C ASN A 2 -7.48 -16.42 -64.07
N ASP A 3 -6.94 -15.22 -64.04
CA ASP A 3 -6.12 -14.61 -63.01
C ASP A 3 -6.64 -14.88 -61.58
N GLU A 4 -5.81 -15.52 -60.75
CA GLU A 4 -5.91 -15.60 -59.28
C GLU A 4 -5.01 -14.58 -58.51
N PRO A 5 -4.78 -13.32 -58.93
CA PRO A 5 -3.89 -12.40 -58.22
C PRO A 5 -4.51 -11.84 -56.94
N HIS A 6 -5.83 -11.90 -56.76
CA HIS A 6 -6.50 -11.32 -55.58
C HIS A 6 -6.23 -12.09 -54.28
N ASN A 7 -6.01 -13.42 -54.36
CA ASN A 7 -5.85 -14.26 -53.17
C ASN A 7 -4.45 -14.07 -52.52
N THR A 8 -3.43 -13.81 -53.33
CA THR A 8 -2.05 -13.63 -52.83
C THR A 8 -1.86 -12.28 -52.11
N ASP A 9 -2.47 -11.21 -52.62
CA ASP A 9 -2.40 -9.90 -51.96
C ASP A 9 -3.20 -9.86 -50.65
N GLU A 10 -4.37 -10.53 -50.61
CA GLU A 10 -5.19 -10.63 -49.40
C GLU A 10 -4.49 -11.47 -48.32
N THR A 11 -3.83 -12.58 -48.70
CA THR A 11 -3.01 -13.37 -47.77
C THR A 11 -1.78 -12.62 -47.26
N ALA A 12 -1.14 -11.79 -48.08
CA ALA A 12 0.01 -10.97 -47.65
C ALA A 12 -0.40 -9.89 -46.64
N ALA A 13 -1.52 -9.21 -46.89
CA ALA A 13 -2.06 -8.19 -45.98
C ALA A 13 -2.50 -8.81 -44.63
N GLU A 14 -3.12 -9.98 -44.68
CA GLU A 14 -3.50 -10.74 -43.48
C GLU A 14 -2.28 -11.14 -42.65
N LEU A 15 -1.22 -11.61 -43.32
CA LEU A 15 0.00 -12.07 -42.67
C LEU A 15 0.74 -10.90 -41.99
N GLU A 16 0.75 -9.73 -42.61
CA GLU A 16 1.31 -8.52 -41.99
C GLU A 16 0.49 -8.06 -40.77
N ARG A 17 -0.85 -8.06 -40.87
CA ARG A 17 -1.72 -7.75 -39.73
C ARG A 17 -1.46 -8.69 -38.56
N LEU A 18 -1.38 -10.00 -38.83
CA LEU A 18 -1.14 -11.01 -37.81
C LEU A 18 0.26 -10.88 -37.19
N ARG A 19 1.28 -10.46 -37.95
CA ARG A 19 2.61 -10.17 -37.39
C ARG A 19 2.58 -9.00 -36.43
N GLN A 20 1.94 -7.92 -36.84
CA GLN A 20 1.79 -6.72 -36.02
C GLN A 20 1.03 -7.03 -34.72
N GLU A 21 -0.09 -7.75 -34.81
CA GLU A 21 -0.85 -8.20 -33.65
C GLU A 21 -0.01 -9.12 -32.73
N ASN A 22 0.77 -10.04 -33.29
CA ASN A 22 1.67 -10.88 -32.50
C ASN A 22 2.75 -10.06 -31.77
N GLU A 23 3.32 -9.05 -32.40
CA GLU A 23 4.31 -8.18 -31.77
C GLU A 23 3.71 -7.34 -30.63
N GLU A 24 2.50 -6.81 -30.83
CA GLU A 24 1.75 -6.10 -29.81
C GLU A 24 1.42 -7.01 -28.61
N LEU A 25 0.89 -8.20 -28.87
CA LEU A 25 0.57 -9.19 -27.84
C LEU A 25 1.82 -9.62 -27.06
N ARG A 26 2.94 -9.87 -27.76
CA ARG A 26 4.23 -10.19 -27.12
C ARG A 26 4.76 -9.06 -26.26
N THR A 27 4.56 -7.81 -26.70
CA THR A 27 4.97 -6.63 -25.93
C THR A 27 4.10 -6.46 -24.68
N ALA A 28 2.79 -6.65 -24.81
CA ALA A 28 1.86 -6.62 -23.69
C ALA A 28 2.13 -7.74 -22.67
N ALA A 29 2.42 -8.96 -23.13
CA ALA A 29 2.77 -10.08 -22.27
C ALA A 29 4.06 -9.82 -21.48
N ARG A 30 5.14 -9.41 -22.17
CA ARG A 30 6.42 -9.07 -21.52
C ARG A 30 6.27 -7.98 -20.46
N LEU A 31 5.49 -6.95 -20.75
CA LEU A 31 5.25 -5.88 -19.79
C LEU A 31 4.49 -6.35 -18.55
N ARG A 32 3.48 -7.21 -18.73
CA ARG A 32 2.72 -7.79 -17.62
C ARG A 32 3.62 -8.67 -16.74
N GLU A 33 4.43 -9.53 -17.35
CA GLU A 33 5.40 -10.36 -16.62
C GLU A 33 6.43 -9.50 -15.87
N ALA A 34 6.94 -8.44 -16.50
CA ALA A 34 7.84 -7.50 -15.84
C ALA A 34 7.20 -6.80 -14.64
N ARG A 35 5.94 -6.40 -14.77
CA ARG A 35 5.17 -5.81 -13.67
C ARG A 35 5.01 -6.80 -12.52
N GLU A 36 4.60 -8.02 -12.82
CA GLU A 36 4.40 -9.06 -11.80
C GLU A 36 5.71 -9.38 -11.05
N ALA A 37 6.81 -9.58 -11.79
CA ALA A 37 8.11 -9.86 -11.21
C ALA A 37 8.60 -8.69 -10.34
N MET A 38 8.56 -7.46 -10.87
CA MET A 38 9.04 -6.28 -10.13
C MET A 38 8.16 -5.97 -8.91
N THR A 39 6.83 -6.06 -9.02
CA THR A 39 5.92 -5.88 -7.89
C THR A 39 6.18 -6.93 -6.81
N ALA A 40 6.43 -8.19 -7.18
CA ALA A 40 6.75 -9.25 -6.22
C ALA A 40 8.06 -8.95 -5.48
N GLU A 41 9.12 -8.60 -6.20
CA GLU A 41 10.42 -8.24 -5.62
C GLU A 41 10.34 -7.00 -4.73
N LEU A 42 9.64 -5.95 -5.15
CA LEU A 42 9.40 -4.74 -4.36
C LEU A 42 8.62 -5.06 -3.08
N THR A 43 7.60 -5.93 -3.17
CA THR A 43 6.83 -6.38 -2.00
C THR A 43 7.73 -7.15 -1.03
N GLY A 44 8.54 -8.09 -1.54
CA GLY A 44 9.53 -8.82 -0.73
C GLY A 44 10.59 -7.91 -0.11
N ALA A 45 10.94 -6.83 -0.80
CA ALA A 45 11.83 -5.79 -0.31
C ALA A 45 11.20 -4.88 0.77
N GLY A 46 9.89 -5.00 1.03
CA GLY A 46 9.18 -4.20 2.02
C GLY A 46 8.70 -2.85 1.50
N ALA A 47 8.54 -2.69 0.18
CA ALA A 47 7.99 -1.47 -0.39
C ALA A 47 6.55 -1.22 0.06
N ARG A 48 6.25 0.01 0.49
CA ARG A 48 4.90 0.46 0.86
C ARG A 48 3.96 0.54 -0.33
N SER A 49 4.48 0.88 -1.51
CA SER A 49 3.69 1.06 -2.72
C SER A 49 4.40 0.48 -3.94
N PRO A 50 4.45 -0.87 -4.06
CA PRO A 50 5.13 -1.56 -5.15
C PRO A 50 4.68 -1.10 -6.54
N GLU A 51 3.39 -0.89 -6.75
CA GLU A 51 2.82 -0.47 -8.05
C GLU A 51 3.25 0.94 -8.47
N LEU A 52 3.34 1.87 -7.52
CA LEU A 52 3.80 3.23 -7.80
C LEU A 52 5.30 3.23 -8.13
N LEU A 53 6.09 2.47 -7.39
CA LEU A 53 7.52 2.32 -7.64
C LEU A 53 7.81 1.63 -8.97
N PHE A 54 7.03 0.61 -9.35
CA PHE A 54 7.09 0.02 -10.69
C PHE A 54 6.83 1.07 -11.77
N GLY A 55 5.79 1.91 -11.59
CA GLY A 55 5.49 3.00 -12.53
C GLY A 55 6.66 3.96 -12.75
N ALA A 56 7.47 4.23 -11.71
CA ALA A 56 8.63 5.11 -11.79
C ALA A 56 9.80 4.53 -12.60
N VAL A 57 9.98 3.20 -12.58
CA VAL A 57 11.13 2.53 -13.22
C VAL A 57 10.77 1.69 -14.44
N ARG A 58 9.49 1.59 -14.81
CA ARG A 58 9.01 0.78 -15.93
C ARG A 58 9.79 1.02 -17.23
N ALA A 59 10.11 2.27 -17.54
CA ALA A 59 10.82 2.65 -18.76
C ALA A 59 12.31 2.22 -18.76
N GLU A 60 12.83 1.89 -17.59
CA GLU A 60 14.23 1.52 -17.36
C GLU A 60 14.41 0.00 -17.24
N ILE A 61 13.32 -0.79 -17.38
CA ILE A 61 13.39 -2.25 -17.35
C ILE A 61 14.07 -2.75 -18.61
N GLU A 62 15.17 -3.46 -18.43
CA GLU A 62 15.89 -4.15 -19.49
C GLU A 62 15.43 -5.61 -19.54
N PHE A 63 15.26 -6.13 -20.75
CA PHE A 63 14.83 -7.50 -20.99
C PHE A 63 15.97 -8.32 -21.56
N ASP A 64 16.11 -9.56 -21.10
CA ASP A 64 17.04 -10.54 -21.67
C ASP A 64 16.51 -11.13 -23.00
N GLY A 65 17.29 -12.04 -23.59
CA GLY A 65 16.93 -12.73 -24.83
C GLY A 65 15.67 -13.61 -24.72
N ASP A 66 15.27 -13.99 -23.51
CA ASP A 66 14.06 -14.75 -23.23
C ASP A 66 12.85 -13.82 -22.94
N GLY A 67 13.07 -12.50 -22.93
CA GLY A 67 12.04 -11.51 -22.64
C GLY A 67 11.76 -11.34 -21.14
N ARG A 68 12.67 -11.77 -20.27
CA ARG A 68 12.56 -11.59 -18.81
C ARG A 68 13.31 -10.33 -18.36
N PRO A 69 12.85 -9.67 -17.29
CA PRO A 69 13.57 -8.53 -16.72
C PRO A 69 14.97 -8.93 -16.21
N ALA A 70 16.01 -8.25 -16.69
CA ALA A 70 17.41 -8.57 -16.37
C ALA A 70 18.01 -7.70 -15.25
N ASN A 71 17.46 -6.50 -15.02
CA ASN A 71 18.06 -5.47 -14.16
C ASN A 71 17.24 -5.11 -12.91
N LEU A 72 16.30 -5.96 -12.49
CA LEU A 72 15.39 -5.67 -11.37
C LEU A 72 16.12 -5.34 -10.06
N GLY A 73 17.18 -6.10 -9.74
CA GLY A 73 17.96 -5.89 -8.51
C GLY A 73 18.57 -4.50 -8.43
N ASP A 74 19.14 -4.01 -9.53
CA ASP A 74 19.74 -2.68 -9.62
C ASP A 74 18.68 -1.57 -9.51
N LEU A 75 17.51 -1.77 -10.14
CA LEU A 75 16.38 -0.85 -10.02
C LEU A 75 15.88 -0.76 -8.58
N ILE A 76 15.76 -1.88 -7.87
CA ILE A 76 15.35 -1.90 -6.46
C ILE A 76 16.40 -1.23 -5.58
N ALA A 77 17.69 -1.49 -5.80
CA ALA A 77 18.77 -0.86 -5.04
C ALA A 77 18.76 0.67 -5.21
N ARG A 78 18.54 1.14 -6.44
CA ARG A 78 18.34 2.56 -6.73
C ARG A 78 17.09 3.10 -6.02
N LEU A 79 15.95 2.44 -6.12
CA LEU A 79 14.71 2.88 -5.48
C LEU A 79 14.86 2.98 -3.96
N ARG A 80 15.58 2.05 -3.33
CA ARG A 80 15.88 2.11 -1.88
C ARG A 80 16.73 3.34 -1.50
N ARG A 81 17.63 3.76 -2.38
CA ARG A 81 18.48 4.93 -2.18
C ARG A 81 17.71 6.23 -2.42
N ASP A 82 16.92 6.26 -3.49
CA ASP A 82 16.23 7.47 -3.95
C ASP A 82 14.95 7.73 -3.15
N PHE A 83 14.28 6.68 -2.65
CA PHE A 83 13.02 6.72 -1.89
C PHE A 83 13.06 5.82 -0.63
N PRO A 84 14.02 6.04 0.30
CA PRO A 84 14.16 5.20 1.48
C PRO A 84 12.88 5.08 2.31
N GLU A 85 12.08 6.15 2.40
CA GLU A 85 10.80 6.19 3.12
C GLU A 85 9.77 5.17 2.61
N GLN A 86 9.88 4.76 1.35
CA GLN A 86 9.02 3.74 0.75
C GLN A 86 9.39 2.33 1.21
N PHE A 87 10.58 2.12 1.78
CA PHE A 87 11.08 0.82 2.24
C PHE A 87 11.26 0.76 3.76
N GLU A 88 11.19 1.90 4.44
CA GLU A 88 11.18 1.95 5.89
C GLU A 88 9.90 1.32 6.44
N GLN A 89 10.04 0.29 7.27
CA GLN A 89 8.94 -0.18 8.08
C GLN A 89 8.72 0.81 9.22
N VAL A 90 7.71 1.67 9.08
CA VAL A 90 7.16 2.33 10.27
C VAL A 90 6.47 1.21 11.05
N PRO A 91 6.93 0.86 12.27
CA PRO A 91 6.19 -0.07 13.10
C PRO A 91 4.75 0.44 13.18
N PRO A 92 3.74 -0.45 13.10
CA PRO A 92 2.35 -0.01 13.20
C PRO A 92 2.27 0.87 14.45
N ALA A 93 1.83 2.12 14.27
CA ALA A 93 1.58 3.01 15.40
C ALA A 93 0.75 2.18 16.38
N GLY A 94 1.33 1.88 17.55
CA GLY A 94 0.71 1.01 18.54
C GLY A 94 -0.75 1.41 18.66
N HIS A 95 -1.63 0.42 18.60
CA HIS A 95 -3.08 0.53 18.60
C HIS A 95 -3.59 1.92 19.00
N ILE A 96 -3.92 2.76 18.00
CA ILE A 96 -4.60 4.02 18.29
C ILE A 96 -6.02 3.64 18.68
N ASP A 97 -6.27 3.55 19.98
CA ASP A 97 -7.59 3.48 20.56
C ASP A 97 -8.30 4.82 20.30
N ALA A 98 -8.88 4.95 19.11
CA ALA A 98 -9.73 6.07 18.70
C ALA A 98 -11.10 6.07 19.42
N GLY A 99 -11.17 5.50 20.63
CA GLY A 99 -12.29 5.57 21.57
C GLY A 99 -11.92 6.16 22.93
N SER A 100 -10.64 6.30 23.26
CA SER A 100 -10.22 7.01 24.49
C SER A 100 -10.23 8.51 24.23
N GLY A 101 -11.40 9.11 24.45
CA GLY A 101 -11.55 10.56 24.53
C GLY A 101 -10.44 11.16 25.36
N THR A 102 -9.84 12.22 24.82
CA THR A 102 -9.01 13.24 25.47
C THR A 102 -8.51 12.86 26.86
N SER A 103 -7.22 12.54 26.98
CA SER A 103 -6.51 12.55 28.26
C SER A 103 -6.55 13.96 28.86
N ALA A 104 -7.66 14.31 29.49
CA ALA A 104 -7.64 15.11 30.69
C ALA A 104 -6.96 14.25 31.77
N PRO A 105 -6.11 14.83 32.64
CA PRO A 105 -5.49 14.08 33.72
C PRO A 105 -6.61 13.47 34.54
N ALA A 106 -6.57 12.15 34.75
CA ALA A 106 -7.55 11.33 35.46
C ALA A 106 -8.46 12.16 36.38
N ALA A 107 -9.58 12.65 35.83
CA ALA A 107 -10.68 13.11 36.64
C ALA A 107 -11.26 11.83 37.21
N GLN A 108 -10.79 11.47 38.40
CA GLN A 108 -11.32 10.37 39.18
C GLN A 108 -12.83 10.60 39.25
N THR A 109 -13.59 9.82 38.47
CA THR A 109 -15.04 9.89 38.49
C THR A 109 -15.45 9.66 39.93
N LEU A 110 -16.08 10.65 40.55
CA LEU A 110 -16.46 10.57 41.95
C LEU A 110 -17.51 9.45 42.08
N THR A 111 -17.14 8.31 42.64
CA THR A 111 -18.06 7.20 42.92
C THR A 111 -18.36 7.13 44.41
N ALA A 112 -19.51 6.55 44.80
CA ALA A 112 -19.86 6.34 46.21
C ALA A 112 -18.76 5.56 46.97
N GLU A 113 -18.13 4.58 46.31
CA GLU A 113 -17.01 3.80 46.86
C GLU A 113 -15.71 4.60 47.01
N ALA A 114 -15.48 5.58 46.14
CA ALA A 114 -14.35 6.49 46.25
C ALA A 114 -14.57 7.50 47.38
N LEU A 115 -15.79 8.04 47.50
CA LEU A 115 -16.20 8.91 48.60
C LEU A 115 -16.09 8.21 49.96
N ALA A 116 -16.49 6.94 50.06
CA ALA A 116 -16.38 6.16 51.29
C ALA A 116 -14.94 5.95 51.77
N ARG A 117 -13.96 6.06 50.86
CA ARG A 117 -12.52 5.92 51.15
C ARG A 117 -11.83 7.27 51.42
N MET A 118 -12.51 8.39 51.18
CA MET A 118 -11.98 9.73 51.43
C MET A 118 -12.28 10.19 52.86
N SER A 119 -11.39 11.00 53.43
CA SER A 119 -11.66 11.62 54.73
C SER A 119 -12.71 12.73 54.62
N PRO A 120 -13.46 13.02 55.69
CA PRO A 120 -14.46 14.10 55.67
C PRO A 120 -13.87 15.48 55.29
N ALA A 121 -12.60 15.73 55.61
CA ALA A 121 -11.91 16.96 55.27
C ALA A 121 -11.57 17.06 53.77
N GLU A 122 -11.40 15.93 53.09
CA GLU A 122 -11.16 15.88 51.64
C GLU A 122 -12.46 16.03 50.86
N ILE A 123 -13.54 15.40 51.34
CA ILE A 123 -14.88 15.53 50.73
C ILE A 123 -15.34 17.00 50.78
N ASN A 124 -15.06 17.71 51.87
CA ASN A 124 -15.45 19.12 52.00
C ASN A 124 -14.73 20.08 51.03
N ARG A 125 -13.68 19.61 50.33
CA ARG A 125 -12.98 20.38 49.29
C ARG A 125 -13.52 20.10 47.89
N LEU A 126 -14.44 19.14 47.75
CA LEU A 126 -15.05 18.75 46.48
C LEU A 126 -16.37 19.52 46.24
N ASP A 127 -16.84 19.51 44.99
CA ASP A 127 -18.14 20.08 44.65
C ASP A 127 -19.29 19.21 45.18
N TRP A 128 -20.10 19.78 46.08
CA TRP A 128 -21.24 19.12 46.68
C TRP A 128 -22.36 18.73 45.68
N ALA A 129 -22.39 19.32 44.48
CA ALA A 129 -23.28 18.87 43.41
C ALA A 129 -22.82 17.50 42.87
N GLU A 130 -21.52 17.31 42.66
CA GLU A 130 -20.94 16.04 42.19
C GLU A 130 -21.01 14.95 43.26
N VAL A 131 -20.73 15.31 44.53
CA VAL A 131 -20.84 14.38 45.68
C VAL A 131 -22.25 13.81 45.80
N ARG A 132 -23.29 14.64 45.67
CA ARG A 132 -24.68 14.17 45.73
C ARG A 132 -25.03 13.28 44.55
N SER A 133 -24.63 13.66 43.33
CA SER A 133 -24.88 12.83 42.14
C SER A 133 -24.25 11.45 42.26
N ALA A 134 -23.08 11.34 42.90
CA ALA A 134 -22.38 10.08 43.13
C ALA A 134 -23.08 9.18 44.16
N LEU A 135 -23.86 9.74 45.08
CA LEU A 135 -24.59 9.00 46.14
C LEU A 135 -26.02 8.63 45.76
N THR A 136 -26.62 9.29 44.77
CA THR A 136 -27.98 8.99 44.28
C THR A 136 -28.05 7.89 43.22
N ARG A 137 -26.90 7.34 42.81
CA ARG A 137 -26.81 6.23 41.86
C ARG A 137 -26.77 4.89 42.60
#